data_AF-A0A3C0INR9-F1
#
_entry.id   AF-A0A3C0INR9-F1
#
_cell.length_a   1.000
_cell.length_b   1.000
_cell.length_c   1.000
_cell.angle_alpha   90.00
_cell.angle_beta   90.00
_cell.angle_gamma   90.00
#
_symmetry.space_group_name_H-M   'P 1'
#
loop_
_entity.id
_entity.type
_entity.pdbx_description
1 polymer ?
#
loop_
_entity_poly.entity_id
_entity_poly.type
_entity_poly.pdbx_seq_one_letter_code
_entity_poly.pdbx_strand_id
1 'polypeptide(L)'
;QRFMTHQEMPVQSASVFTQYCIYQAAKAAGVIVLLDGQGADEVLGGYERFVQWYLVQLWRTDKKAYWSERKQMMANGFVANAGIAQIAAGYFPEKAAAHLQKKAINQQYGTAYIDIDFSWKYRNPDTLEKPVIHAVEDILWYSTHIMGLQALLQYADRNSMAFGSEIRLPYLMHNLVNFSFAQPSHYKFKDGYTKWLLRKAVEPHLPQGITWRKGKIGYEPPQQQWLLQPAMKAFIHEARHKLVQAKMLHKSVLQAPINAANAHAANNFDWRYLCVAAML
;
A
#
# COMPACT_ATOMS: atom_id res chain seq x y z
N GLN A 1 8.99 21.36 2.12
CA GLN A 1 8.49 22.10 0.95
C GLN A 1 8.97 21.49 -0.37
N ARG A 2 10.27 21.53 -0.71
CA ARG A 2 10.80 20.98 -2.00
C ARG A 2 10.32 19.56 -2.34
N PHE A 3 10.35 18.64 -1.38
CA PHE A 3 9.81 17.28 -1.55
C PHE A 3 8.35 17.28 -2.03
N MET A 4 7.48 18.06 -1.37
CA MET A 4 6.06 18.13 -1.72
C MET A 4 5.83 18.81 -3.08
N THR A 5 6.66 19.79 -3.44
CA THR A 5 6.63 20.42 -4.77
C THR A 5 6.86 19.40 -5.88
N HIS A 6 7.86 18.52 -5.74
CA HIS A 6 8.07 17.44 -6.72
C HIS A 6 6.98 16.38 -6.68
N GLN A 7 6.38 16.15 -5.53
CA GLN A 7 5.30 15.18 -5.40
C GLN A 7 3.99 15.65 -6.00
N GLU A 8 3.72 16.96 -6.12
CA GLU A 8 2.51 17.56 -6.74
C GLU A 8 1.15 17.00 -6.25
N MET A 9 1.16 16.20 -5.18
CA MET A 9 -0.01 15.65 -4.51
C MET A 9 0.35 15.22 -3.08
N PRO A 10 -0.63 15.12 -2.18
CA PRO A 10 -0.38 14.64 -0.83
C PRO A 10 0.04 13.17 -0.86
N VAL A 11 1.12 12.85 -0.14
CA VAL A 11 1.60 11.46 -0.01
C VAL A 11 1.11 10.84 1.31
N GLN A 12 0.84 9.54 1.28
CA GLN A 12 0.19 8.87 2.42
C GLN A 12 1.15 8.49 3.56
N SER A 13 2.46 8.47 3.30
CA SER A 13 3.47 7.86 4.16
C SER A 13 4.82 8.59 4.06
N ALA A 14 5.54 8.71 5.17
CA ALA A 14 6.91 9.22 5.18
C ALA A 14 7.90 8.34 4.40
N SER A 15 7.51 7.11 4.06
CA SER A 15 8.30 6.20 3.22
C SER A 15 8.61 6.81 1.85
N VAL A 16 7.71 7.67 1.33
CA VAL A 16 7.93 8.38 0.07
C VAL A 16 9.01 9.44 0.22
N PHE A 17 9.11 10.08 1.40
CA PHE A 17 10.18 11.03 1.70
C PHE A 17 11.53 10.33 1.90
N THR A 18 11.59 9.15 2.52
CA THR A 18 12.86 8.41 2.56
C THR A 18 13.31 7.95 1.20
N GLN A 19 12.39 7.57 0.31
CA GLN A 19 12.73 7.26 -1.07
C GLN A 19 13.32 8.49 -1.78
N TYR A 20 12.73 9.68 -1.59
CA TYR A 20 13.30 10.95 -2.07
C TYR A 20 14.74 11.16 -1.59
N CYS A 21 15.02 10.90 -0.30
CA CYS A 21 16.37 10.99 0.25
C CYS A 21 17.35 9.96 -0.36
N ILE A 22 16.89 8.76 -0.73
CA ILE A 22 17.73 7.79 -1.45
C ILE A 22 18.14 8.34 -2.82
N TYR A 23 17.22 8.91 -3.59
CA TYR A 23 17.56 9.50 -4.89
C TYR A 23 18.49 10.70 -4.74
N GLN A 24 18.33 11.50 -3.69
CA GLN A 24 19.28 12.56 -3.36
C GLN A 24 20.70 12.01 -3.13
N ALA A 25 20.82 10.93 -2.35
CA ALA A 25 22.10 10.29 -2.07
C ALA A 25 22.69 9.64 -3.34
N ALA A 26 21.87 8.99 -4.16
CA ALA A 26 22.29 8.39 -5.43
C ALA A 26 22.87 9.45 -6.38
N LYS A 27 22.20 10.59 -6.51
CA LYS A 27 22.68 11.72 -7.30
C LYS A 27 23.99 12.28 -6.77
N ALA A 28 24.13 12.43 -5.46
CA ALA A 28 25.38 12.87 -4.84
C ALA A 28 26.53 11.88 -5.08
N ALA A 29 26.23 10.58 -5.20
CA ALA A 29 27.18 9.54 -5.55
C ALA A 29 27.44 9.38 -7.06
N GLY A 30 26.84 10.23 -7.91
CA GLY A 30 26.98 10.14 -9.37
C GLY A 30 26.23 8.96 -10.02
N VAL A 31 25.32 8.31 -9.30
CA VAL A 31 24.48 7.23 -9.84
C VAL A 31 23.34 7.85 -10.64
N ILE A 32 23.24 7.49 -11.92
CA ILE A 32 22.23 8.01 -12.84
C ILE A 32 21.10 7.02 -13.15
N VAL A 33 21.30 5.73 -12.88
CA VAL A 33 20.30 4.67 -13.12
C VAL A 33 20.16 3.82 -11.86
N LEU A 34 18.94 3.60 -11.40
CA LEU A 34 18.60 2.72 -10.29
C LEU A 34 17.63 1.63 -10.74
N LEU A 35 17.77 0.42 -10.17
CA LEU A 35 16.82 -0.67 -10.32
C LEU A 35 15.96 -0.75 -9.05
N ASP A 36 14.64 -0.68 -9.20
CA ASP A 36 13.69 -0.78 -8.08
C ASP A 36 12.83 -2.06 -8.23
N GLY A 37 12.58 -2.72 -7.10
CA GLY A 37 11.82 -3.97 -7.00
C GLY A 37 10.29 -3.80 -6.96
N GLN A 38 9.76 -2.58 -7.12
CA GLN A 38 8.32 -2.33 -7.22
C GLN A 38 7.65 -3.19 -8.31
N GLY A 39 6.41 -3.59 -8.05
CA GLY A 39 5.62 -4.49 -8.91
C GLY A 39 5.71 -5.97 -8.52
N ALA A 40 6.79 -6.40 -7.85
CA ALA A 40 6.93 -7.80 -7.46
C ALA A 40 5.82 -8.27 -6.52
N ASP A 41 5.38 -7.42 -5.59
CA ASP A 41 4.35 -7.81 -4.62
C ASP A 41 2.97 -7.89 -5.29
N GLU A 42 2.64 -6.98 -6.20
CA GLU A 42 1.37 -6.93 -6.91
C GLU A 42 1.21 -8.04 -7.95
N VAL A 43 2.29 -8.35 -8.69
CA VAL A 43 2.27 -9.34 -9.76
C VAL A 43 2.39 -10.78 -9.22
N LEU A 44 3.18 -10.99 -8.17
CA LEU A 44 3.50 -12.34 -7.65
C LEU A 44 2.86 -12.65 -6.29
N GLY A 45 2.02 -11.76 -5.76
CA GLY A 45 1.24 -12.04 -4.56
C GLY A 45 2.01 -11.89 -3.25
N GLY A 46 2.71 -10.77 -3.06
CA GLY A 46 3.55 -10.51 -1.87
C GLY A 46 2.85 -9.89 -0.66
N TYR A 47 1.63 -9.37 -0.81
CA TYR A 47 0.88 -8.78 0.30
C TYR A 47 -0.01 -9.81 1.01
N GLU A 48 -0.10 -9.67 2.33
CA GLU A 48 -0.92 -10.52 3.20
C GLU A 48 -2.41 -10.51 2.83
N ARG A 49 -2.94 -9.39 2.34
CA ARG A 49 -4.32 -9.31 1.84
C ARG A 49 -4.61 -10.32 0.72
N PHE A 50 -3.61 -10.69 -0.08
CA PHE A 50 -3.80 -11.67 -1.15
C PHE A 50 -3.86 -13.10 -0.62
N VAL A 51 -3.17 -13.40 0.49
CA VAL A 51 -3.24 -14.70 1.16
C VAL A 51 -4.68 -15.00 1.58
N GLN A 52 -5.41 -14.00 2.07
CA GLN A 52 -6.82 -14.16 2.45
C GLN A 52 -7.69 -14.58 1.25
N TRP A 53 -7.52 -13.92 0.09
CA TRP A 53 -8.28 -14.26 -1.13
C TRP A 53 -7.86 -15.58 -1.75
N TYR A 54 -6.58 -15.93 -1.67
CA TYR A 54 -6.09 -17.26 -2.04
C TYR A 54 -6.76 -18.37 -1.20
N LEU A 55 -6.88 -18.16 0.11
CA LEU A 55 -7.58 -19.09 1.00
C LEU A 55 -9.09 -19.16 0.70
N VAL A 56 -9.75 -18.03 0.38
CA VAL A 56 -11.16 -18.04 -0.06
C VAL A 56 -11.33 -18.86 -1.36
N GLN A 57 -10.40 -18.73 -2.30
CA GLN A 57 -10.39 -19.52 -3.53
C GLN A 57 -10.22 -21.01 -3.23
N LEU A 58 -9.25 -21.39 -2.39
CA LEU A 58 -9.05 -22.80 -1.99
C LEU A 58 -10.27 -23.36 -1.26
N TRP A 59 -10.91 -22.59 -0.37
CA TRP A 59 -12.13 -23.02 0.31
C TRP A 59 -13.24 -23.46 -0.66
N ARG A 60 -13.34 -22.77 -1.80
CA ARG A 60 -14.33 -23.04 -2.85
C ARG A 60 -13.92 -24.17 -3.80
N THR A 61 -12.62 -24.40 -3.99
CA THR A 61 -12.09 -25.28 -5.04
C THR A 61 -11.43 -26.56 -4.52
N ASP A 62 -10.65 -26.47 -3.44
CA ASP A 62 -9.96 -27.59 -2.79
C ASP A 62 -9.84 -27.35 -1.28
N LYS A 63 -10.79 -27.92 -0.53
CA LYS A 63 -10.81 -27.81 0.94
C LYS A 63 -9.63 -28.50 1.62
N LYS A 64 -9.03 -29.52 1.01
CA LYS A 64 -7.86 -30.20 1.58
C LYS A 64 -6.64 -29.29 1.49
N ALA A 65 -6.42 -28.70 0.32
CA ALA A 65 -5.38 -27.69 0.12
C ALA A 65 -5.61 -26.48 1.04
N TYR A 66 -6.85 -26.02 1.21
CA TYR A 66 -7.18 -24.92 2.13
C TYR A 66 -6.63 -25.16 3.54
N TRP A 67 -6.93 -26.32 4.14
CA TRP A 67 -6.50 -26.61 5.52
C TRP A 67 -4.97 -26.75 5.63
N SER A 68 -4.34 -27.35 4.62
CA SER A 68 -2.89 -27.48 4.55
C SER A 68 -2.19 -26.12 4.45
N GLU A 69 -2.57 -25.31 3.45
CA GLU A 69 -1.98 -23.98 3.22
C GLU A 69 -2.27 -23.04 4.38
N ARG A 70 -3.49 -23.04 4.92
CA ARG A 70 -3.82 -22.24 6.09
C ARG A 70 -2.90 -22.55 7.27
N LYS A 71 -2.68 -23.83 7.59
CA LYS A 71 -1.80 -24.24 8.68
C LYS A 71 -0.37 -23.75 8.44
N GLN A 72 0.15 -23.92 7.22
CA GLN A 72 1.52 -23.52 6.87
C GLN A 72 1.70 -22.00 6.86
N MET A 73 0.73 -21.24 6.32
CA MET A 73 0.74 -19.78 6.33
C MET A 73 0.74 -19.24 7.77
N MET A 74 -0.08 -19.80 8.67
CA MET A 74 -0.07 -19.43 10.09
C MET A 74 1.28 -19.75 10.74
N ALA A 75 1.88 -20.91 10.44
CA ALA A 75 3.21 -21.28 10.94
C ALA A 75 4.32 -20.36 10.43
N ASN A 76 4.09 -19.67 9.32
CA ASN A 76 4.99 -18.65 8.76
C ASN A 76 4.61 -17.21 9.15
N GLY A 77 3.69 -17.03 10.10
CA GLY A 77 3.36 -15.73 10.69
C GLY A 77 2.38 -14.88 9.87
N PHE A 78 1.70 -15.46 8.88
CA PHE A 78 0.62 -14.77 8.16
C PHE A 78 -0.70 -14.85 8.91
N VAL A 79 -1.50 -13.78 8.85
CA VAL A 79 -2.92 -13.73 9.18
C VAL A 79 -3.70 -14.48 8.10
N ALA A 80 -3.71 -15.80 8.24
CA ALA A 80 -4.27 -16.76 7.29
C ALA A 80 -5.69 -17.21 7.67
N ASN A 81 -6.58 -16.26 7.91
CA ASN A 81 -7.98 -16.55 8.20
C ASN A 81 -8.88 -15.91 7.14
N ALA A 82 -9.56 -16.75 6.36
CA ALA A 82 -10.73 -16.32 5.60
C ALA A 82 -11.91 -16.28 6.60
N GLY A 83 -12.22 -15.10 7.12
CA GLY A 83 -13.40 -14.94 7.99
C GLY A 83 -14.69 -15.31 7.24
N ILE A 84 -15.76 -15.59 8.00
CA ILE A 84 -17.05 -16.01 7.42
C ILE A 84 -17.55 -15.00 6.37
N ALA A 85 -17.34 -13.70 6.63
CA ALA A 85 -17.67 -12.64 5.69
C ALA A 85 -16.85 -12.72 4.38
N GLN A 86 -15.55 -13.02 4.44
CA GLN A 86 -14.71 -13.21 3.25
C GLN A 86 -15.09 -14.47 2.48
N ILE A 87 -15.40 -15.56 3.17
CA ILE A 87 -15.90 -16.79 2.53
C ILE A 87 -17.20 -16.49 1.79
N ALA A 88 -18.16 -15.82 2.45
CA ALA A 88 -19.42 -15.40 1.82
C ALA A 88 -19.19 -14.47 0.62
N ALA A 89 -18.24 -13.54 0.74
CA ALA A 89 -17.85 -12.65 -0.37
C ALA A 89 -17.34 -13.44 -1.59
N GLY A 90 -16.66 -14.57 -1.38
CA GLY A 90 -16.25 -15.45 -2.48
C GLY A 90 -17.42 -16.11 -3.24
N TYR A 91 -18.59 -16.27 -2.61
CA TYR A 91 -19.79 -16.81 -3.27
C TYR A 91 -20.69 -15.73 -3.88
N PHE A 92 -20.59 -14.49 -3.41
CA PHE A 92 -21.39 -13.36 -3.88
C PHE A 92 -20.51 -12.12 -4.13
N PRO A 93 -19.55 -12.20 -5.07
CA PRO A 93 -18.50 -11.19 -5.20
C PRO A 93 -19.05 -9.83 -5.66
N GLU A 94 -20.11 -9.78 -6.46
CA GLU A 94 -20.75 -8.53 -6.91
C GLU A 94 -21.40 -7.80 -5.74
N LYS A 95 -22.12 -8.54 -4.89
CA LYS A 95 -22.74 -7.98 -3.67
C LYS A 95 -21.68 -7.51 -2.68
N ALA A 96 -20.59 -8.28 -2.55
CA ALA A 96 -19.47 -7.90 -1.68
C ALA A 96 -18.78 -6.63 -2.17
N ALA A 97 -18.51 -6.50 -3.47
CA ALA A 97 -17.92 -5.31 -4.07
C ALA A 97 -18.81 -4.08 -3.86
N ALA A 98 -20.11 -4.19 -4.16
CA ALA A 98 -21.09 -3.11 -3.95
C ALA A 98 -21.19 -2.69 -2.47
N HIS A 99 -21.18 -3.67 -1.55
CA HIS A 99 -21.18 -3.39 -0.12
C HIS A 99 -19.91 -2.66 0.33
N LEU A 100 -18.74 -3.13 -0.11
CA LEU A 100 -17.46 -2.49 0.22
C LEU A 100 -17.33 -1.09 -0.37
N GLN A 101 -17.86 -0.87 -1.58
CA GLN A 101 -17.92 0.44 -2.21
C GLN A 101 -18.82 1.39 -1.42
N LYS A 102 -20.04 0.96 -1.08
CA LYS A 102 -20.95 1.74 -0.21
C LYS A 102 -20.32 2.06 1.14
N LYS A 103 -19.61 1.09 1.74
CA LYS A 103 -18.87 1.29 2.99
C LYS A 103 -17.75 2.33 2.83
N ALA A 104 -16.96 2.24 1.76
CA ALA A 104 -15.87 3.19 1.49
C ALA A 104 -16.40 4.62 1.27
N ILE A 105 -17.49 4.75 0.50
CA ILE A 105 -18.25 5.99 0.31
C ILE A 105 -18.66 6.53 1.68
N ASN A 106 -19.41 5.77 2.47
CA ASN A 106 -19.86 6.22 3.80
C ASN A 106 -18.70 6.61 4.72
N GLN A 107 -17.58 5.88 4.67
CA GLN A 107 -16.40 6.19 5.46
C GLN A 107 -15.77 7.52 5.04
N GLN A 108 -15.68 7.84 3.74
CA GLN A 108 -15.16 9.12 3.25
C GLN A 108 -15.95 10.31 3.80
N TYR A 109 -17.26 10.18 3.99
CA TYR A 109 -18.13 11.27 4.45
C TYR A 109 -18.34 11.29 5.97
N GLY A 110 -18.08 10.18 6.66
CA GLY A 110 -18.25 10.04 8.11
C GLY A 110 -16.99 10.32 8.94
N THR A 111 -15.90 10.80 8.33
CA THR A 111 -14.66 11.11 9.07
C THR A 111 -14.82 12.36 9.91
N ALA A 112 -14.85 12.20 11.24
CA ALA A 112 -15.09 13.27 12.22
C ALA A 112 -14.06 14.44 12.22
N TYR A 113 -12.96 14.32 11.49
CA TYR A 113 -11.89 15.35 11.44
C TYR A 113 -11.90 16.19 10.15
N ILE A 114 -12.60 15.75 9.10
CA ILE A 114 -12.77 16.55 7.87
C ILE A 114 -13.94 17.49 8.09
N ASP A 115 -13.80 18.75 7.66
CA ASP A 115 -14.90 19.71 7.72
C ASP A 115 -16.09 19.23 6.86
N ILE A 116 -17.31 19.32 7.41
CA ILE A 116 -18.49 18.74 6.77
C ILE A 116 -18.83 19.43 5.45
N ASP A 117 -18.71 20.76 5.38
CA ASP A 117 -19.02 21.53 4.17
C ASP A 117 -17.98 21.23 3.08
N PHE A 118 -16.71 21.09 3.48
CA PHE A 118 -15.65 20.67 2.57
C PHE A 118 -15.89 19.27 2.01
N SER A 119 -16.26 18.32 2.88
CA SER A 119 -16.58 16.94 2.50
C SER A 119 -17.72 16.88 1.48
N TRP A 120 -18.80 17.65 1.71
CA TRP A 120 -19.93 17.73 0.78
C TRP A 120 -19.56 18.41 -0.54
N LYS A 121 -18.78 19.50 -0.50
CA LYS A 121 -18.39 20.25 -1.70
C LYS A 121 -17.51 19.44 -2.65
N TYR A 122 -16.56 18.67 -2.13
CA TYR A 122 -15.59 17.92 -2.93
C TYR A 122 -15.90 16.41 -2.99
N ARG A 123 -17.16 16.06 -2.72
CA ARG A 123 -17.66 14.69 -2.81
C ARG A 123 -17.52 14.15 -4.23
N ASN A 124 -16.84 13.01 -4.36
CA ASN A 124 -16.75 12.25 -5.61
C ASN A 124 -16.85 10.74 -5.33
N PRO A 125 -18.02 10.11 -5.47
CA PRO A 125 -18.18 8.67 -5.24
C PRO A 125 -17.57 7.82 -6.36
N ASP A 126 -17.35 8.38 -7.54
CA ASP A 126 -16.92 7.65 -8.74
C ASP A 126 -15.44 7.25 -8.63
N THR A 127 -14.67 7.90 -7.75
CA THR A 127 -13.26 7.56 -7.50
C THR A 127 -13.06 6.37 -6.55
N LEU A 128 -14.13 5.77 -6.02
CA LEU A 128 -14.09 4.73 -4.99
C LEU A 128 -14.55 3.36 -5.49
N GLU A 129 -14.08 2.93 -6.65
CA GLU A 129 -14.40 1.60 -7.18
C GLU A 129 -13.77 0.47 -6.34
N LYS A 130 -14.50 -0.62 -6.14
CA LYS A 130 -14.01 -1.85 -5.50
C LYS A 130 -14.11 -3.03 -6.48
N PRO A 131 -13.07 -3.88 -6.60
CA PRO A 131 -13.08 -4.97 -7.56
C PRO A 131 -14.07 -6.05 -7.15
N VAL A 132 -14.66 -6.70 -8.16
CA VAL A 132 -15.32 -7.99 -8.03
C VAL A 132 -14.23 -9.07 -8.03
N ILE A 133 -14.21 -9.94 -7.02
CA ILE A 133 -13.12 -10.90 -6.80
C ILE A 133 -13.67 -12.33 -6.84
N HIS A 134 -13.49 -13.02 -7.96
CA HIS A 134 -13.82 -14.43 -8.14
C HIS A 134 -12.65 -15.34 -7.78
N ALA A 135 -11.42 -14.89 -8.01
CA ALA A 135 -10.17 -15.59 -7.70
C ALA A 135 -9.11 -14.61 -7.18
N VAL A 136 -8.00 -15.13 -6.63
CA VAL A 136 -6.91 -14.27 -6.16
C VAL A 136 -6.28 -13.47 -7.32
N GLU A 137 -6.34 -13.99 -8.54
CA GLU A 137 -5.91 -13.29 -9.75
C GLU A 137 -6.62 -11.94 -9.95
N ASP A 138 -7.90 -11.82 -9.62
CA ASP A 138 -8.67 -10.58 -9.83
C ASP A 138 -8.16 -9.45 -8.93
N ILE A 139 -7.86 -9.77 -7.66
CA ILE A 139 -7.32 -8.78 -6.72
C ILE A 139 -5.86 -8.43 -7.02
N LEU A 140 -5.07 -9.37 -7.57
CA LEU A 140 -3.72 -9.10 -8.08
C LEU A 140 -3.78 -8.19 -9.31
N TRP A 141 -4.70 -8.47 -10.24
CA TRP A 141 -4.90 -7.67 -11.44
C TRP A 141 -5.31 -6.25 -11.08
N TYR A 142 -6.30 -6.10 -10.21
CA TYR A 142 -6.74 -4.80 -9.72
C TYR A 142 -5.61 -4.05 -9.01
N SER A 143 -4.82 -4.75 -8.18
CA SER A 143 -3.67 -4.14 -7.49
C SER A 143 -2.57 -3.65 -8.43
N THR A 144 -2.42 -4.33 -9.59
CA THR A 144 -1.38 -4.04 -10.58
C THR A 144 -1.83 -2.96 -11.56
N HIS A 145 -3.08 -2.99 -12.03
CA HIS A 145 -3.55 -2.19 -13.16
C HIS A 145 -4.48 -1.03 -12.77
N ILE A 146 -5.16 -1.11 -11.62
CA ILE A 146 -6.19 -0.14 -11.24
C ILE A 146 -5.81 0.67 -10.00
N MET A 147 -5.56 0.01 -8.87
CA MET A 147 -5.30 0.72 -7.61
C MET A 147 -4.29 -0.01 -6.74
N GLY A 148 -3.25 0.70 -6.34
CA GLY A 148 -2.17 0.18 -5.50
C GLY A 148 -0.82 0.53 -6.12
N LEU A 149 -0.43 -0.23 -7.15
CA LEU A 149 0.86 -0.04 -7.83
C LEU A 149 0.99 1.35 -8.45
N GLN A 150 -0.08 1.87 -9.09
CA GLN A 150 -0.06 3.18 -9.76
C GLN A 150 0.51 4.31 -8.86
N ALA A 151 0.06 4.39 -7.60
CA ALA A 151 0.56 5.39 -6.66
C ALA A 151 2.04 5.18 -6.32
N LEU A 152 2.47 3.93 -6.17
CA LEU A 152 3.88 3.59 -5.91
C LEU A 152 4.79 3.98 -7.08
N LEU A 153 4.33 3.76 -8.32
CA LEU A 153 5.06 4.15 -9.53
C LEU A 153 5.18 5.66 -9.64
N GLN A 154 4.09 6.37 -9.37
CA GLN A 154 4.08 7.83 -9.37
C GLN A 154 5.05 8.40 -8.33
N TYR A 155 5.08 7.85 -7.12
CA TYR A 155 6.03 8.26 -6.09
C TYR A 155 7.47 8.05 -6.52
N ALA A 156 7.77 6.89 -7.10
CA ALA A 156 9.11 6.52 -7.52
C ALA A 156 9.59 7.38 -8.70
N ASP A 157 8.73 7.59 -9.71
CA ASP A 157 8.99 8.45 -10.86
C ASP A 157 9.27 9.88 -10.41
N ARG A 158 8.36 10.52 -9.67
CA ARG A 158 8.51 11.90 -9.19
C ARG A 158 9.75 12.09 -8.31
N ASN A 159 10.04 11.13 -7.43
CA ASN A 159 11.24 11.17 -6.61
C ASN A 159 12.52 11.02 -7.44
N SER A 160 12.53 10.14 -8.44
CA SER A 160 13.69 9.93 -9.30
C SER A 160 13.98 11.17 -10.18
N MET A 161 12.93 11.77 -10.75
CA MET A 161 13.03 12.96 -11.60
C MET A 161 13.45 14.20 -10.83
N ALA A 162 13.11 14.30 -9.53
CA ALA A 162 13.59 15.38 -8.66
C ALA A 162 15.12 15.50 -8.61
N PHE A 163 15.84 14.43 -8.95
CA PHE A 163 17.29 14.36 -8.95
C PHE A 163 17.89 13.94 -10.30
N GLY A 164 17.08 13.89 -11.36
CA GLY A 164 17.51 13.48 -12.70
C GLY A 164 18.13 12.09 -12.72
N SER A 165 17.53 11.14 -12.00
CA SER A 165 17.91 9.72 -12.00
C SER A 165 16.87 8.91 -12.77
N GLU A 166 17.31 7.99 -13.62
CA GLU A 166 16.44 7.03 -14.27
C GLU A 166 16.13 5.88 -13.31
N ILE A 167 14.85 5.52 -13.20
CA ILE A 167 14.40 4.33 -12.48
C ILE A 167 13.99 3.25 -13.48
N ARG A 168 14.44 2.01 -13.25
CA ARG A 168 13.96 0.83 -13.99
C ARG A 168 13.27 -0.14 -13.05
N LEU A 169 12.21 -0.77 -13.56
CA LEU A 169 11.29 -1.63 -12.79
C LEU A 169 11.23 -3.03 -13.40
N PRO A 170 12.23 -3.90 -13.15
CA PRO A 170 12.34 -5.20 -13.84
C PRO A 170 11.12 -6.10 -13.66
N TYR A 171 10.42 -6.02 -12.53
CA TYR A 171 9.21 -6.83 -12.27
C TYR A 171 8.00 -6.42 -13.12
N LEU A 172 8.06 -5.27 -13.79
CA LEU A 172 7.01 -4.75 -14.67
C LEU A 172 7.35 -4.90 -16.15
N MET A 173 8.38 -5.67 -16.48
CA MET A 173 8.61 -6.10 -17.86
C MET A 173 7.39 -6.86 -18.38
N HIS A 174 6.87 -6.44 -19.55
CA HIS A 174 5.63 -6.97 -20.12
C HIS A 174 5.57 -8.50 -20.14
N ASN A 175 6.65 -9.15 -20.60
CA ASN A 175 6.72 -10.61 -20.67
C ASN A 175 6.66 -11.28 -19.29
N LEU A 176 7.29 -10.68 -18.28
CA LEU A 176 7.28 -11.20 -16.91
C LEU A 176 5.91 -11.04 -16.27
N VAL A 177 5.24 -9.91 -16.50
CA VAL A 177 3.87 -9.67 -16.03
C VAL A 177 2.92 -10.69 -16.67
N ASN A 178 2.93 -10.82 -18.00
CA ASN A 178 2.09 -11.79 -18.72
C ASN A 178 2.34 -13.22 -18.24
N PHE A 179 3.61 -13.62 -18.13
CA PHE A 179 3.98 -14.94 -17.63
C PHE A 179 3.42 -15.18 -16.23
N SER A 180 3.57 -14.20 -15.33
CA SER A 180 3.12 -14.31 -13.93
C SER A 180 1.60 -14.42 -13.82
N PHE A 181 0.84 -13.66 -14.62
CA PHE A 181 -0.62 -13.76 -14.66
C PHE A 181 -1.13 -15.04 -15.33
N ALA A 182 -0.37 -15.62 -16.26
CA ALA A 182 -0.68 -16.91 -16.87
C ALA A 182 -0.46 -18.11 -15.92
N GLN A 183 0.32 -17.94 -14.84
CA GLN A 183 0.58 -19.03 -13.90
C GLN A 183 -0.59 -19.24 -12.92
N PRO A 184 -0.96 -20.49 -12.62
CA PRO A 184 -1.86 -20.83 -11.52
C PRO A 184 -1.46 -20.19 -10.19
N SER A 185 -2.44 -19.85 -9.35
CA SER A 185 -2.24 -19.22 -8.04
C SER A 185 -1.29 -20.00 -7.13
N HIS A 186 -1.21 -21.33 -7.25
CA HIS A 186 -0.31 -22.17 -6.45
C HIS A 186 1.19 -22.01 -6.79
N TYR A 187 1.55 -21.29 -7.86
CA TYR A 187 2.94 -20.85 -8.07
C TYR A 187 3.24 -19.54 -7.35
N LYS A 188 2.22 -18.75 -7.00
CA LYS A 188 2.35 -17.50 -6.24
C LYS A 188 2.27 -17.76 -4.73
N PHE A 189 1.39 -18.67 -4.32
CA PHE A 189 1.15 -19.06 -2.93
C PHE A 189 1.32 -20.56 -2.79
N LYS A 190 2.30 -21.00 -2.01
CA LYS A 190 2.56 -22.43 -1.80
C LYS A 190 3.36 -22.69 -0.55
N ASP A 191 3.05 -23.80 0.12
CA ASP A 191 3.75 -24.30 1.30
C ASP A 191 3.86 -23.23 2.40
N GLY A 192 2.82 -22.40 2.55
CA GLY A 192 2.82 -21.31 3.51
C GLY A 192 3.67 -20.08 3.12
N TYR A 193 4.09 -19.95 1.86
CA TYR A 193 4.86 -18.81 1.38
C TYR A 193 4.15 -18.04 0.27
N THR A 194 4.34 -16.72 0.29
CA THR A 194 4.01 -15.79 -0.81
C THR A 194 5.15 -15.68 -1.80
N LYS A 195 4.87 -15.25 -3.04
CA LYS A 195 5.86 -15.08 -4.12
C LYS A 195 6.72 -16.35 -4.32
N TRP A 196 6.11 -17.53 -4.17
CA TRP A 196 6.85 -18.79 -4.14
C TRP A 196 7.70 -18.99 -5.39
N LEU A 197 7.15 -18.71 -6.58
CA LEU A 197 7.86 -18.76 -7.86
C LEU A 197 9.12 -17.88 -7.86
N LEU A 198 9.03 -16.65 -7.37
CA LEU A 198 10.18 -15.75 -7.27
C LEU A 198 11.21 -16.27 -6.28
N ARG A 199 10.78 -16.76 -5.11
CA ARG A 199 11.67 -17.33 -4.11
C ARG A 199 12.48 -18.50 -4.70
N LYS A 200 11.81 -19.40 -5.42
CA LYS A 200 12.48 -20.51 -6.11
C LYS A 200 13.43 -20.05 -7.20
N ALA A 201 13.07 -19.01 -7.96
CA ALA A 201 13.92 -18.47 -9.02
C ALA A 201 15.21 -17.84 -8.46
N VAL A 202 15.14 -17.15 -7.31
CA VAL A 202 16.31 -16.48 -6.70
C VAL A 202 17.04 -17.32 -5.68
N GLU A 203 16.52 -18.48 -5.31
CA GLU A 203 17.10 -19.39 -4.32
C GLU A 203 18.58 -19.73 -4.57
N PRO A 204 19.04 -19.96 -5.83
CA PRO A 204 20.46 -20.22 -6.09
C PRO A 204 21.36 -19.00 -5.90
N HIS A 205 20.80 -17.79 -5.82
CA HIS A 205 21.53 -16.53 -5.85
C HIS A 205 21.57 -15.79 -4.52
N LEU A 206 20.67 -16.12 -3.59
CA LEU A 206 20.52 -15.41 -2.32
C LEU A 206 20.59 -16.37 -1.12
N PRO A 207 21.18 -15.93 0.02
CA PRO A 207 21.17 -16.72 1.25
C PRO A 207 19.76 -17.16 1.63
N GLN A 208 19.64 -18.41 2.12
CA GLN A 208 18.37 -19.02 2.52
C GLN A 208 17.56 -18.15 3.52
N GLY A 209 18.25 -17.49 4.46
CA GLY A 209 17.62 -16.57 5.41
C GLY A 209 17.00 -15.31 4.79
N ILE A 210 17.44 -14.91 3.59
CA ILE A 210 16.85 -13.80 2.81
C ILE A 210 15.74 -14.35 1.91
N THR A 211 16.04 -15.38 1.11
CA THR A 211 15.12 -16.00 0.14
C THR A 211 13.83 -16.48 0.80
N TRP A 212 13.94 -17.14 1.95
CA TRP A 212 12.81 -17.74 2.67
C TRP A 212 12.43 -16.95 3.93
N ARG A 213 12.84 -15.68 4.00
CA ARG A 213 12.42 -14.80 5.10
C ARG A 213 10.89 -14.77 5.19
N LYS A 214 10.42 -15.06 6.40
CA LYS A 214 9.01 -15.05 6.77
C LYS A 214 8.56 -13.61 7.05
N GLY A 215 7.35 -13.27 6.63
CA GLY A 215 6.77 -11.94 6.80
C GLY A 215 7.26 -10.88 5.80
N LYS A 216 6.41 -9.89 5.58
CA LYS A 216 6.73 -8.70 4.78
C LYS A 216 7.06 -7.56 5.73
N ILE A 217 8.25 -6.98 5.54
CA ILE A 217 8.62 -5.72 6.18
C ILE A 217 8.35 -4.63 5.15
N GLY A 218 7.53 -3.64 5.52
CA GLY A 218 7.30 -2.46 4.71
C GLY A 218 8.57 -1.62 4.62
N TYR A 219 8.63 -0.72 3.65
CA TYR A 219 9.68 0.29 3.63
C TYR A 219 9.32 1.34 4.70
N GLU A 220 9.67 1.08 5.96
CA GLU A 220 9.21 1.81 7.14
C GLU A 220 10.34 2.73 7.67
N PRO A 221 10.19 4.07 7.58
CA PRO A 221 11.10 5.01 8.23
C PRO A 221 10.86 5.10 9.74
N PRO A 222 11.78 5.69 10.53
CA PRO A 222 11.57 5.98 11.94
C PRO A 222 10.58 7.15 12.16
N GLN A 223 9.42 7.11 11.50
CA GLN A 223 8.44 8.20 11.47
C GLN A 223 7.92 8.54 12.87
N GLN A 224 7.68 7.53 13.71
CA GLN A 224 7.25 7.77 15.09
C GLN A 224 8.23 8.67 15.83
N GLN A 225 9.53 8.40 15.70
CA GLN A 225 10.58 9.19 16.34
C GLN A 225 10.63 10.62 15.77
N TRP A 226 10.43 10.77 14.46
CA TRP A 226 10.38 12.10 13.82
C TRP A 226 9.18 12.93 14.28
N LEU A 227 7.98 12.33 14.35
CA LEU A 227 6.76 13.03 14.79
C LEU A 227 6.83 13.49 16.26
N LEU A 228 7.69 12.89 17.07
CA LEU A 228 7.92 13.30 18.46
C LEU A 228 8.90 14.47 18.59
N GLN A 229 9.67 14.81 17.57
CA GLN A 229 10.64 15.90 17.61
C GLN A 229 9.93 17.27 17.77
N PRO A 230 10.45 18.19 18.61
CA PRO A 230 9.82 19.49 18.84
C PRO A 230 9.54 20.28 17.55
N ALA A 231 10.50 20.28 16.61
CA ALA A 231 10.35 20.95 15.32
C ALA A 231 9.20 20.35 14.48
N MET A 232 9.07 19.01 14.48
CA MET A 232 8.00 18.34 13.74
C MET A 232 6.63 18.61 14.37
N LYS A 233 6.55 18.64 15.70
CA LYS A 233 5.31 19.01 16.40
C LYS A 233 4.87 20.42 16.02
N ALA A 234 5.80 21.38 15.99
CA ALA A 234 5.51 22.74 15.56
C ALA A 234 4.93 22.77 14.12
N PHE A 235 5.55 22.03 13.18
CA PHE A 235 5.02 21.93 11.82
C PHE A 235 3.62 21.29 11.76
N ILE A 236 3.35 20.27 12.58
CA ILE A 236 2.03 19.62 12.63
C ILE A 236 0.98 20.61 13.13
N HIS A 237 1.28 21.37 14.19
CA HIS A 237 0.37 22.40 14.71
C HIS A 237 0.10 23.48 13.65
N GLU A 238 1.14 23.98 12.98
CA GLU A 238 1.00 24.95 11.90
C GLU A 238 0.15 24.40 10.74
N ALA A 239 0.41 23.16 10.31
CA ALA A 239 -0.34 22.49 9.26
C ALA A 239 -1.83 22.35 9.61
N ARG A 240 -2.14 21.91 10.84
CA ARG A 240 -3.52 21.82 11.34
C ARG A 240 -4.20 23.20 11.33
N HIS A 241 -3.51 24.25 11.79
CA HIS A 241 -4.03 25.62 11.73
C HIS A 241 -4.35 26.07 10.30
N LYS A 242 -3.43 25.87 9.35
CA LYS A 242 -3.63 26.20 7.92
C LYS A 242 -4.84 25.47 7.34
N LEU A 243 -4.95 24.17 7.58
CA LEU A 243 -6.05 23.35 7.05
C LEU A 243 -7.41 23.71 7.68
N VAL A 244 -7.44 24.10 8.96
CA VAL A 244 -8.66 24.60 9.61
C VAL A 244 -9.06 25.97 9.06
N GLN A 245 -8.10 26.87 8.83
CA GLN A 245 -8.36 28.18 8.21
C GLN A 245 -8.88 28.04 6.78
N ALA A 246 -8.35 27.07 6.02
CA ALA A 246 -8.83 26.70 4.69
C ALA A 246 -10.18 25.94 4.70
N LYS A 247 -10.78 25.73 5.88
CA LYS A 247 -12.02 24.97 6.09
C LYS A 247 -11.93 23.53 5.57
N MET A 248 -10.76 22.91 5.56
CA MET A 248 -10.60 21.50 5.13
C MET A 248 -10.75 20.53 6.30
N LEU A 249 -10.30 20.95 7.50
CA LEU A 249 -10.40 20.16 8.73
C LEU A 249 -11.31 20.84 9.76
N HIS A 250 -11.97 20.03 10.56
CA HIS A 250 -12.77 20.49 11.69
C HIS A 250 -11.88 21.06 12.81
N LYS A 251 -12.33 22.12 13.50
CA LYS A 251 -11.54 22.81 14.56
C LYS A 251 -11.07 21.90 15.71
N SER A 252 -11.74 20.78 15.94
CA SER A 252 -11.36 19.82 16.99
C SER A 252 -9.94 19.25 16.81
N VAL A 253 -9.41 19.23 15.57
CA VAL A 253 -8.04 18.74 15.31
C VAL A 253 -6.97 19.61 15.95
N LEU A 254 -7.25 20.89 16.27
CA LEU A 254 -6.29 21.78 16.92
C LEU A 254 -5.94 21.34 18.34
N GLN A 255 -6.91 20.73 19.03
CA GLN A 255 -6.78 20.29 20.42
C GLN A 255 -6.46 18.79 20.55
N ALA A 256 -6.53 18.04 19.45
CA ALA A 256 -6.20 16.63 19.45
C ALA A 256 -4.71 16.41 19.76
N PRO A 257 -4.33 15.38 20.55
CA PRO A 257 -2.93 15.03 20.72
C PRO A 257 -2.30 14.66 19.37
N ILE A 258 -0.98 14.84 19.25
CA ILE A 258 -0.24 14.34 18.10
C ILE A 258 -0.12 12.82 18.22
N ASN A 259 -0.52 12.11 17.18
CA ASN A 259 -0.43 10.66 17.10
C ASN A 259 0.84 10.27 16.35
N ALA A 260 1.89 9.91 17.09
CA ALA A 260 3.15 9.42 16.52
C ALA A 260 3.00 7.98 16.00
N ALA A 261 2.28 7.82 14.90
CA ALA A 261 2.02 6.53 14.27
C ALA A 261 3.15 6.10 13.32
N ASN A 262 3.21 4.80 13.02
CA ASN A 262 4.06 4.27 11.95
C ASN A 262 3.60 4.79 10.58
N ALA A 263 4.50 4.81 9.61
CA ALA A 263 4.31 5.39 8.28
C ALA A 263 3.22 4.69 7.47
N HIS A 264 3.01 3.39 7.70
CA HIS A 264 1.95 2.60 7.05
C HIS A 264 0.70 2.41 7.93
N ALA A 265 0.63 3.05 9.09
CA ALA A 265 -0.53 2.94 9.97
C ALA A 265 -1.76 3.66 9.39
N ALA A 266 -2.95 3.07 9.56
CA ALA A 266 -4.20 3.62 9.04
C ALA A 266 -4.54 5.00 9.64
N ASN A 267 -4.13 5.25 10.89
CA ASN A 267 -4.37 6.46 11.67
C ASN A 267 -3.20 7.47 11.64
N ASN A 268 -2.28 7.37 10.68
CA ASN A 268 -1.18 8.32 10.46
C ASN A 268 -1.65 9.66 9.86
N PHE A 269 -2.63 10.30 10.50
CA PHE A 269 -3.26 11.51 9.97
C PHE A 269 -2.35 12.74 10.04
N ASP A 270 -1.53 12.86 11.09
CA ASP A 270 -0.65 14.02 11.27
C ASP A 270 0.37 14.17 10.14
N TRP A 271 0.94 13.07 9.66
CA TRP A 271 1.78 13.09 8.45
C TRP A 271 1.01 13.57 7.23
N ARG A 272 -0.23 13.11 7.05
CA ARG A 272 -1.07 13.49 5.91
C ARG A 272 -1.45 14.97 5.98
N TYR A 273 -1.72 15.51 7.17
CA TYR A 273 -1.97 16.93 7.38
C TYR A 273 -0.76 17.78 6.96
N LEU A 274 0.46 17.37 7.33
CA LEU A 274 1.68 18.04 6.88
C LEU A 274 1.77 18.06 5.35
N CYS A 275 1.48 16.94 4.69
CA CYS A 275 1.57 16.84 3.23
C CYS A 275 0.54 17.74 2.55
N VAL A 276 -0.72 17.73 2.99
CA VAL A 276 -1.77 18.57 2.41
C VAL A 276 -1.48 20.05 2.68
N ALA A 277 -1.12 20.42 3.92
CA ALA A 277 -0.86 21.81 4.27
C ALA A 277 0.36 22.40 3.55
N ALA A 278 1.34 21.57 3.16
CA ALA A 278 2.49 22.00 2.38
C ALA A 278 2.16 22.32 0.91
N MET A 279 0.94 22.00 0.47
CA MET A 279 0.44 22.31 -0.87
C MET A 279 -0.50 23.53 -0.91
N LEU A 280 -0.80 24.12 0.25
CA LEU A 280 -1.53 25.38 0.39
C LEU A 280 -0.54 26.55 0.49
#